data_AF-A0A094GPX0-F1
#
_entry.id   AF-A0A094GPX0-F1
#
_cell.length_a   1.000
_cell.length_b   1.000
_cell.length_c   1.000
_cell.angle_alpha   90.00
_cell.angle_beta   90.00
_cell.angle_gamma   90.00
#
_symmetry.space_group_name_H-M   'P 1'
#
loop_
_entity.id
_entity.type
_entity.pdbx_description
1 polymer ?
#
loop_
_entity_poly.entity_id
_entity_poly.type
_entity_poly.pdbx_seq_one_letter_code
_entity_poly.pdbx_strand_id
1 'polypeptide(L)'
;MRIPGTAQEKRGFQYFFTNTARELTGYYASSFWEYLILQASAAEPSLRHAVVAIAALHEEFTNKRLGRSSPGHDNSESRFAINQYMKAVSHLRRSLSAGKQAPLTALMSCLLFVCFDYLRGHSDSAMMHLQSGLEILRDLGSRSEEDRDIAQQSIAPLFMRLSAQSILYIDTRNSFDKRRFAKQLMHIKTKEPALIPESFEDLEEARYALDVATNGLFRVFYICDGK
;
A
#
# COMPACT_ATOMS: atom_id res chain seq x y z
N MET A 1 -3.10 -21.24 10.04
CA MET A 1 -2.34 -20.18 10.75
C MET A 1 -3.15 -19.71 11.95
N ARG A 2 -2.63 -19.79 13.18
CA ARG A 2 -3.32 -19.24 14.38
C ARG A 2 -2.97 -17.76 14.53
N ILE A 3 -3.93 -16.87 14.30
CA ILE A 3 -3.76 -15.42 14.47
C ILE A 3 -4.17 -15.00 15.89
N PRO A 4 -3.34 -14.24 16.63
CA PRO A 4 -3.72 -13.65 17.92
C PRO A 4 -4.78 -12.57 17.76
N GLY A 5 -5.63 -12.39 18.78
CA GLY A 5 -6.64 -11.34 18.82
C GLY A 5 -8.02 -11.83 19.25
N THR A 6 -8.97 -10.90 19.31
CA THR A 6 -10.37 -11.18 19.60
C THR A 6 -11.03 -11.99 18.46
N ALA A 7 -12.22 -12.53 18.70
CA ALA A 7 -12.99 -13.20 17.65
C ALA A 7 -13.24 -12.27 16.44
N GLN A 8 -13.53 -10.99 16.70
CA GLN A 8 -13.75 -9.98 15.66
C GLN A 8 -12.47 -9.68 14.86
N GLU A 9 -11.31 -9.58 15.51
CA GLU A 9 -10.02 -9.38 14.83
C GLU A 9 -9.67 -10.58 13.95
N LYS A 10 -9.90 -11.81 14.42
CA LYS A 10 -9.69 -13.03 13.62
C LYS A 10 -10.63 -13.09 12.41
N ARG A 11 -11.90 -12.73 12.57
CA ARG A 11 -12.86 -12.63 11.46
C ARG A 11 -12.42 -11.60 10.44
N GLY A 12 -12.03 -10.40 10.88
CA GLY A 12 -11.54 -9.34 9.98
C GLY A 12 -10.27 -9.75 9.23
N PHE A 13 -9.34 -10.45 9.89
CA PHE A 13 -8.16 -11.00 9.23
C PHE A 13 -8.53 -12.04 8.16
N GLN A 14 -9.49 -12.93 8.47
CA GLN A 14 -9.98 -13.90 7.51
C GLN A 14 -10.63 -13.21 6.31
N TYR A 15 -11.48 -12.19 6.54
CA TYR A 15 -12.11 -11.40 5.49
C TYR A 15 -11.08 -10.68 4.62
N PHE A 16 -10.01 -10.17 5.22
CA PHE A 16 -8.90 -9.61 4.45
C PHE A 16 -8.37 -10.62 3.44
N PHE A 17 -8.05 -11.82 3.90
CA PHE A 17 -7.50 -12.88 3.08
C PHE A 17 -8.45 -13.33 1.97
N THR A 18 -9.73 -13.56 2.28
CA THR A 18 -10.68 -14.14 1.33
C THR A 18 -11.25 -13.14 0.34
N ASN A 19 -11.30 -11.86 0.71
CA ASN A 19 -12.01 -10.83 -0.06
C ASN A 19 -11.10 -9.64 -0.37
N THR A 20 -10.60 -8.95 0.65
CA THR A 20 -9.90 -7.66 0.46
C THR A 20 -8.59 -7.78 -0.31
N ALA A 21 -7.78 -8.79 -0.02
CA ALA A 21 -6.52 -9.01 -0.71
C ALA A 21 -6.74 -9.22 -2.20
N ARG A 22 -7.79 -9.96 -2.59
CA ARG A 22 -8.14 -10.20 -4.00
C ARG A 22 -8.54 -8.91 -4.73
N GLU A 23 -9.33 -8.06 -4.08
CA GLU A 23 -9.71 -6.75 -4.65
C GLU A 23 -8.52 -5.80 -4.76
N LEU A 24 -7.62 -5.76 -3.77
CA LEU A 24 -6.41 -4.91 -3.80
C LEU A 24 -5.35 -5.40 -4.81
N THR A 25 -5.29 -6.70 -5.00
CA THR A 25 -4.53 -7.37 -6.06
C THR A 25 -5.08 -6.95 -7.42
N GLY A 26 -6.41 -6.91 -7.56
CA GLY A 26 -7.08 -6.59 -8.81
C GLY A 26 -6.68 -7.60 -9.90
N TYR A 27 -6.43 -7.10 -11.10
CA TYR A 27 -5.89 -7.92 -12.19
C TYR A 27 -4.37 -8.10 -12.14
N TYR A 28 -3.69 -7.71 -11.07
CA TYR A 28 -2.23 -7.75 -10.97
C TYR A 28 -1.78 -9.01 -10.22
N ALA A 29 -0.89 -9.82 -10.78
CA ALA A 29 -0.26 -10.92 -10.05
C ALA A 29 0.79 -10.36 -9.07
N SER A 30 0.34 -9.77 -7.97
CA SER A 30 1.25 -9.29 -6.93
C SER A 30 1.28 -10.29 -5.79
N SER A 31 2.37 -11.07 -5.71
CA SER A 31 2.69 -11.94 -4.57
C SER A 31 2.68 -11.21 -3.22
N PHE A 32 2.73 -9.87 -3.25
CA PHE A 32 2.59 -9.01 -2.11
C PHE A 32 1.31 -9.27 -1.31
N TRP A 33 0.13 -9.12 -1.95
CA TRP A 33 -1.15 -9.16 -1.25
C TRP A 33 -1.59 -10.58 -0.89
N GLU A 34 -1.20 -11.55 -1.71
CA GLU A 34 -1.59 -12.95 -1.56
C GLU A 34 -0.69 -13.75 -0.61
N TYR A 35 0.59 -13.37 -0.46
CA TYR A 35 1.54 -14.15 0.35
C TYR A 35 2.30 -13.29 1.35
N LEU A 36 3.03 -12.29 0.87
CA LEU A 36 3.96 -11.53 1.71
C LEU A 36 3.25 -10.82 2.87
N ILE A 37 2.17 -10.10 2.57
CA ILE A 37 1.45 -9.34 3.57
C ILE A 37 0.77 -10.24 4.59
N LEU A 38 0.33 -11.44 4.20
CA LEU A 38 -0.33 -12.39 5.10
C LEU A 38 0.65 -12.96 6.10
N GLN A 39 1.82 -13.39 5.63
CA GLN A 39 2.90 -13.90 6.47
C GLN A 39 3.39 -12.82 7.43
N ALA A 40 3.64 -11.62 6.89
CA ALA A 40 4.10 -10.49 7.69
C ALA A 40 3.05 -10.07 8.74
N SER A 41 1.77 -10.05 8.39
CA SER A 41 0.68 -9.70 9.33
C SER A 41 0.43 -10.78 10.39
N ALA A 42 0.85 -12.02 10.14
CA ALA A 42 0.83 -13.06 11.16
C ALA A 42 1.90 -12.82 12.23
N ALA A 43 3.08 -12.34 11.84
CA ALA A 43 4.18 -12.06 12.75
C ALA A 43 4.08 -10.68 13.42
N GLU A 44 3.74 -9.65 12.65
CA GLU A 44 3.87 -8.24 13.04
C GLU A 44 2.53 -7.63 13.46
N PRO A 45 2.37 -7.17 14.72
CA PRO A 45 1.12 -6.59 15.21
C PRO A 45 0.67 -5.34 14.45
N SER A 46 1.61 -4.49 14.00
CA SER A 46 1.28 -3.28 13.24
C SER A 46 0.56 -3.65 11.94
N LEU A 47 1.14 -4.57 11.17
CA LEU A 47 0.57 -5.05 9.91
C LEU A 47 -0.75 -5.77 10.14
N ARG A 48 -0.83 -6.62 11.17
CA ARG A 48 -2.07 -7.33 11.54
C ARG A 48 -3.23 -6.39 11.75
N HIS A 49 -3.05 -5.37 12.58
CA HIS A 49 -4.11 -4.43 12.88
C HIS A 49 -4.47 -3.57 11.66
N ALA A 50 -3.49 -3.24 10.81
CA ALA A 50 -3.73 -2.51 9.58
C ALA A 50 -4.56 -3.31 8.56
N VAL A 51 -4.24 -4.59 8.32
CA VAL A 51 -5.03 -5.42 7.40
C VAL A 51 -6.45 -5.65 7.91
N VAL A 52 -6.63 -5.84 9.22
CA VAL A 52 -7.96 -5.96 9.85
C VAL A 52 -8.76 -4.65 9.69
N ALA A 53 -8.10 -3.50 9.82
CA ALA A 53 -8.74 -2.19 9.65
C ALA A 53 -9.25 -1.98 8.22
N ILE A 54 -8.43 -2.30 7.21
CA ILE A 54 -8.82 -2.21 5.79
C ILE A 54 -9.95 -3.20 5.48
N ALA A 55 -9.87 -4.42 6.01
CA ALA A 55 -10.90 -5.44 5.83
C ALA A 55 -12.25 -4.99 6.37
N ALA A 56 -12.28 -4.36 7.55
CA ALA A 56 -13.51 -3.83 8.13
C ALA A 56 -14.14 -2.74 7.25
N LEU A 57 -13.35 -1.81 6.69
CA LEU A 57 -13.87 -0.81 5.75
C LEU A 57 -14.42 -1.45 4.47
N HIS A 58 -13.72 -2.45 3.94
CA HIS A 58 -14.14 -3.15 2.72
C HIS A 58 -15.43 -3.96 2.94
N GLU A 59 -15.56 -4.63 4.09
CA GLU A 59 -16.77 -5.35 4.49
C GLU A 59 -17.95 -4.40 4.66
N GLU A 60 -17.74 -3.27 5.35
CA GLU A 60 -18.75 -2.21 5.51
C GLU A 60 -19.24 -1.68 4.15
N PHE A 61 -18.32 -1.36 3.23
CA PHE A 61 -18.64 -0.89 1.89
C PHE A 61 -19.44 -1.92 1.08
N THR A 62 -19.05 -3.20 1.17
CA THR A 62 -19.73 -4.30 0.49
C THR A 62 -21.16 -4.49 1.04
N ASN A 63 -21.33 -4.42 2.36
CA ASN A 63 -22.64 -4.55 3.00
C ASN A 63 -23.58 -3.41 2.60
N LYS A 64 -23.07 -2.17 2.53
CA LYS A 64 -23.83 -1.00 2.05
C LYS A 64 -24.30 -1.18 0.62
N ARG A 65 -23.40 -1.60 -0.28
CA ARG A 65 -23.73 -1.84 -1.70
C ARG A 65 -24.80 -2.91 -1.90
N LEU A 66 -24.82 -3.93 -1.03
CA LEU A 66 -25.80 -5.02 -1.08
C LEU A 66 -27.11 -4.71 -0.33
N GLY A 67 -27.27 -3.51 0.22
CA GLY A 67 -28.45 -3.15 1.02
C GLY A 67 -28.58 -3.93 2.32
N ARG A 68 -27.47 -4.49 2.83
CA ARG A 68 -27.43 -5.32 4.05
C ARG A 68 -27.13 -4.51 5.32
N SER A 69 -26.98 -3.20 5.19
CA SER A 69 -26.70 -2.31 6.31
C SER A 69 -27.96 -2.03 7.13
N SER A 70 -27.94 -2.44 8.40
CA SER A 70 -28.98 -2.05 9.36
C SER A 70 -28.76 -0.61 9.84
N PRO A 71 -29.82 0.21 10.00
CA PRO A 71 -29.72 1.55 10.58
C PRO A 71 -29.06 1.48 11.97
N GLY A 72 -27.89 2.11 12.12
CA GLY A 72 -27.12 2.14 13.38
C GLY A 72 -25.90 1.21 13.44
N HIS A 73 -25.76 0.24 12.54
CA HIS A 73 -24.59 -0.67 12.51
C HIS A 73 -23.36 0.00 11.86
N ASP A 74 -23.59 0.92 10.92
CA ASP A 74 -22.57 1.70 10.19
C ASP A 74 -21.56 2.39 11.11
N ASN A 75 -22.02 2.94 12.25
CA ASN A 75 -21.12 3.66 13.14
C ASN A 75 -20.23 2.72 13.96
N SER A 76 -20.60 1.44 14.11
CA SER A 76 -19.84 0.47 14.91
C SER A 76 -18.67 -0.15 14.13
N GLU A 77 -18.87 -0.51 12.87
CA GLU A 77 -17.85 -1.10 12.00
C GLU A 77 -16.80 -0.06 11.62
N SER A 78 -17.22 1.18 11.34
CA SER A 78 -16.32 2.30 11.09
C SER A 78 -15.45 2.62 12.32
N ARG A 79 -16.02 2.59 13.54
CA ARG A 79 -15.24 2.75 14.78
C ARG A 79 -14.25 1.60 14.99
N PHE A 80 -14.66 0.37 14.70
CA PHE A 80 -13.77 -0.79 14.80
C PHE A 80 -12.58 -0.62 13.85
N ALA A 81 -12.83 -0.29 12.58
CA ALA A 81 -11.78 -0.03 11.59
C ALA A 81 -10.79 1.05 12.07
N ILE A 82 -11.30 2.18 12.57
CA ILE A 82 -10.47 3.27 13.09
C ILE A 82 -9.63 2.81 14.30
N ASN A 83 -10.22 2.08 15.24
CA ASN A 83 -9.50 1.58 16.41
C ASN A 83 -8.36 0.64 16.00
N GLN A 84 -8.61 -0.27 15.05
CA GLN A 84 -7.59 -1.17 14.52
C GLN A 84 -6.47 -0.38 13.81
N TYR A 85 -6.80 0.62 13.00
CA TYR A 85 -5.80 1.51 12.41
C TYR A 85 -4.94 2.23 13.47
N MET A 86 -5.56 2.76 14.53
CA MET A 86 -4.82 3.43 15.61
C MET A 86 -3.91 2.46 16.40
N LYS A 87 -4.35 1.22 16.63
CA LYS A 87 -3.48 0.16 17.17
C LYS A 87 -2.28 -0.09 16.26
N ALA A 88 -2.51 -0.19 14.94
CA ALA A 88 -1.45 -0.42 13.96
C ALA A 88 -0.38 0.67 14.01
N VAL A 89 -0.79 1.94 13.96
CA VAL A 89 0.10 3.11 14.07
C VAL A 89 0.85 3.10 15.41
N SER A 90 0.15 2.80 16.51
CA SER A 90 0.77 2.74 17.84
C SER A 90 1.83 1.64 17.95
N HIS A 91 1.58 0.46 17.38
CA HIS A 91 2.55 -0.64 17.35
C HIS A 91 3.78 -0.27 16.51
N LEU A 92 3.58 0.30 15.31
CA LEU A 92 4.68 0.73 14.47
C LEU A 92 5.55 1.79 15.16
N ARG A 93 4.92 2.83 15.73
CA ARG A 93 5.63 3.90 16.44
C ARG A 93 6.48 3.36 17.59
N ARG A 94 5.91 2.48 18.43
CA ARG A 94 6.64 1.85 19.54
C ARG A 94 7.84 1.04 19.05
N SER A 95 7.69 0.29 17.98
CA SER A 95 8.77 -0.53 17.41
C SER A 95 9.89 0.32 16.80
N LEU A 96 9.53 1.41 16.10
CA LEU A 96 10.47 2.39 15.56
C LEU A 96 11.25 3.08 16.69
N SER A 97 10.56 3.57 17.72
CA SER A 97 11.21 4.22 18.88
C SER A 97 12.16 3.28 19.64
N ALA A 98 11.87 1.97 19.63
CA ALA A 98 12.74 0.97 20.23
C ALA A 98 13.95 0.59 19.35
N GLY A 99 14.05 1.11 18.12
CA GLY A 99 15.10 0.75 17.15
C GLY A 99 15.00 -0.69 16.64
N LYS A 100 13.87 -1.37 16.86
CA LYS A 100 13.68 -2.80 16.57
C LYS A 100 13.00 -3.06 15.22
N GLN A 101 12.51 -2.02 14.56
CA GLN A 101 11.68 -2.20 13.38
C GLN A 101 12.51 -2.53 12.14
N ALA A 102 12.21 -3.67 11.53
CA ALA A 102 12.70 -4.00 10.19
C ALA A 102 12.15 -2.98 9.16
N PRO A 103 13.00 -2.43 8.26
CA PRO A 103 12.57 -1.47 7.24
C PRO A 103 11.43 -1.98 6.35
N LEU A 104 11.44 -3.26 5.98
CA LEU A 104 10.37 -3.88 5.19
C LEU A 104 9.01 -3.79 5.88
N THR A 105 8.96 -4.04 7.19
CA THR A 105 7.71 -3.92 7.96
C THR A 105 7.23 -2.48 8.05
N ALA A 106 8.15 -1.51 8.21
CA ALA A 106 7.80 -0.10 8.18
C ALA A 106 7.23 0.29 6.81
N LEU A 107 7.86 -0.19 5.73
CA LEU A 107 7.42 0.05 4.36
C LEU A 107 6.04 -0.56 4.06
N MET A 108 5.82 -1.82 4.46
CA MET A 108 4.51 -2.46 4.37
C MET A 108 3.44 -1.73 5.18
N SER A 109 3.81 -1.22 6.36
CA SER A 109 2.89 -0.43 7.19
C SER A 109 2.49 0.87 6.49
N CYS A 110 3.46 1.60 5.91
CA CYS A 110 3.19 2.79 5.11
C CYS A 110 2.22 2.47 3.97
N LEU A 111 2.44 1.39 3.22
CA LEU A 111 1.55 0.98 2.14
C LEU A 111 0.11 0.73 2.62
N LEU A 112 -0.06 -0.03 3.70
CA LEU A 112 -1.39 -0.30 4.26
C LEU A 112 -2.08 0.97 4.78
N PHE A 113 -1.31 1.89 5.39
CA PHE A 113 -1.85 3.16 5.87
C PHE A 113 -2.29 4.07 4.73
N VAL A 114 -1.54 4.10 3.62
CA VAL A 114 -1.97 4.79 2.39
C VAL A 114 -3.32 4.25 1.92
N CYS A 115 -3.47 2.92 1.81
CA CYS A 115 -4.72 2.29 1.42
C CYS A 115 -5.87 2.65 2.37
N PHE A 116 -5.65 2.57 3.68
CA PHE A 116 -6.67 2.90 4.68
C PHE A 116 -7.11 4.37 4.60
N ASP A 117 -6.15 5.29 4.53
CA ASP A 117 -6.43 6.72 4.49
C ASP A 117 -7.13 7.11 3.18
N TYR A 118 -6.77 6.51 2.04
CA TYR A 118 -7.50 6.72 0.78
C TYR A 118 -8.94 6.20 0.82
N LEU A 119 -9.17 5.01 1.37
CA LEU A 119 -10.54 4.48 1.53
C LEU A 119 -11.43 5.38 2.41
N ARG A 120 -10.82 6.18 3.28
CA ARG A 120 -11.51 7.16 4.13
C ARG A 120 -11.54 8.58 3.56
N GLY A 121 -10.93 8.83 2.41
CA GLY A 121 -10.82 10.17 1.82
C GLY A 121 -9.83 11.10 2.52
N HIS A 122 -8.94 10.58 3.36
CA HIS A 122 -7.90 11.34 4.06
C HIS A 122 -6.63 11.48 3.22
N SER A 123 -6.74 12.17 2.08
CA SER A 123 -5.68 12.29 1.09
C SER A 123 -4.36 12.83 1.66
N ASP A 124 -4.40 13.80 2.58
CA ASP A 124 -3.18 14.36 3.17
C ASP A 124 -2.40 13.36 4.02
N SER A 125 -3.11 12.59 4.86
CA SER A 125 -2.50 11.53 5.67
C SER A 125 -1.94 10.43 4.79
N ALA A 126 -2.70 10.00 3.78
CA ALA A 126 -2.25 9.02 2.80
C ALA A 126 -0.96 9.50 2.11
N MET A 127 -0.91 10.76 1.69
CA MET A 127 0.28 11.32 1.06
C MET A 127 1.49 11.41 2.01
N MET A 128 1.29 11.67 3.31
CA MET A 128 2.38 11.62 4.29
C MET A 128 2.98 10.21 4.38
N HIS A 129 2.13 9.18 4.51
CA HIS A 129 2.60 7.79 4.55
C HIS A 129 3.29 7.37 3.25
N LEU A 130 2.77 7.86 2.11
CA LEU A 130 3.36 7.60 0.80
C LEU A 130 4.77 8.18 0.73
N GLN A 131 4.95 9.46 1.07
CA GLN A 131 6.27 10.11 1.10
C GLN A 131 7.26 9.40 2.03
N SER A 132 6.83 9.03 3.24
CA SER A 132 7.68 8.27 4.17
C SER A 132 8.08 6.90 3.61
N GLY A 133 7.17 6.20 2.94
CA GLY A 133 7.48 4.92 2.29
C GLY A 133 8.47 5.06 1.13
N LEU A 134 8.34 6.12 0.31
CA LEU A 134 9.31 6.42 -0.76
C LEU A 134 10.70 6.73 -0.19
N GLU A 135 10.78 7.45 0.93
CA GLU A 135 12.05 7.71 1.64
C GLU A 135 12.69 6.41 2.14
N ILE A 136 11.90 5.53 2.76
CA ILE A 136 12.38 4.20 3.22
C ILE A 136 12.87 3.36 2.03
N LEU A 137 12.13 3.32 0.92
CA LEU A 137 12.51 2.58 -0.29
C LEU A 137 13.85 3.04 -0.86
N ARG A 138 14.09 4.35 -0.89
CA ARG A 138 15.35 4.94 -1.35
C ARG A 138 16.51 4.51 -0.45
N ASP A 139 16.31 4.55 0.86
CA ASP A 139 17.38 4.30 1.85
C ASP A 139 17.64 2.79 2.03
N LEU A 140 16.68 1.93 1.67
CA LEU A 140 16.78 0.47 1.72
C LEU A 140 17.87 -0.10 0.79
N GLY A 141 18.28 0.64 -0.24
CA GLY A 141 19.36 0.26 -1.16
C GLY A 141 20.74 0.06 -0.51
N SER A 142 20.88 0.35 0.78
CA SER A 142 22.11 0.19 1.58
C SER A 142 22.11 -1.02 2.53
N ARG A 143 21.07 -1.87 2.49
CA ARG A 143 20.85 -3.00 3.43
C ARG A 143 20.89 -4.37 2.73
N SER A 144 20.53 -5.43 3.46
CA SER A 144 20.49 -6.84 3.00
C SER A 144 19.96 -6.99 1.57
N GLU A 145 20.66 -7.77 0.75
CA GLU A 145 20.31 -8.03 -0.65
C GLU A 145 18.89 -8.61 -0.80
N GLU A 146 18.48 -9.52 0.09
CA GLU A 146 17.16 -10.16 0.06
C GLU A 146 16.03 -9.16 0.32
N ASP A 147 16.18 -8.31 1.34
CA ASP A 147 15.19 -7.28 1.67
C ASP A 147 15.04 -6.28 0.53
N ARG A 148 16.16 -5.94 -0.11
CA ARG A 148 16.19 -5.04 -1.26
C ARG A 148 15.45 -5.64 -2.45
N ASP A 149 15.69 -6.91 -2.76
CA ASP A 149 15.05 -7.59 -3.89
C ASP A 149 13.53 -7.70 -3.67
N ILE A 150 13.09 -8.09 -2.46
CA ILE A 150 11.66 -8.11 -2.09
C ILE A 150 11.04 -6.72 -2.25
N ALA A 151 11.70 -5.68 -1.75
CA ALA A 151 11.18 -4.33 -1.84
C ALA A 151 11.09 -3.83 -3.29
N GLN A 152 12.11 -4.07 -4.10
CA GLN A 152 12.14 -3.62 -5.49
C GLN A 152 11.16 -4.36 -6.40
N GLN A 153 10.95 -5.66 -6.16
CA GLN A 153 10.10 -6.50 -7.01
C GLN A 153 8.63 -6.46 -6.57
N SER A 154 8.37 -6.50 -5.27
CA SER A 154 7.02 -6.73 -4.75
C SER A 154 6.35 -5.47 -4.19
N ILE A 155 7.13 -4.50 -3.70
CA ILE A 155 6.58 -3.35 -2.95
C ILE A 155 6.69 -2.05 -3.75
N ALA A 156 7.85 -1.78 -4.37
CA ALA A 156 8.09 -0.56 -5.14
C ALA A 156 7.07 -0.35 -6.27
N PRO A 157 6.65 -1.36 -7.05
CA PRO A 157 5.61 -1.17 -8.07
C PRO A 157 4.27 -0.68 -7.49
N LEU A 158 3.91 -1.13 -6.29
CA LEU A 158 2.68 -0.69 -5.60
C LEU A 158 2.79 0.78 -5.18
N PHE A 159 3.94 1.20 -4.67
CA PHE A 159 4.21 2.61 -4.35
C PHE A 159 4.18 3.49 -5.60
N MET A 160 4.77 3.04 -6.71
CA MET A 160 4.74 3.76 -7.97
C MET A 160 3.30 3.92 -8.49
N ARG A 161 2.51 2.84 -8.48
CA ARG A 161 1.10 2.87 -8.89
C ARG A 161 0.27 3.81 -8.03
N LEU A 162 0.42 3.73 -6.70
CA LEU A 162 -0.26 4.64 -5.78
C LEU A 162 0.15 6.08 -6.05
N SER A 163 1.44 6.34 -6.29
CA SER A 163 1.96 7.67 -6.61
C SER A 163 1.35 8.25 -7.88
N ALA A 164 1.25 7.43 -8.94
CA ALA A 164 0.56 7.81 -10.17
C ALA A 164 -0.91 8.14 -9.93
N GLN A 165 -1.63 7.28 -9.19
CA GLN A 165 -3.03 7.52 -8.81
C GLN A 165 -3.19 8.81 -7.99
N SER A 166 -2.33 9.04 -7.00
CA SER A 166 -2.35 10.25 -6.18
C SER A 166 -2.20 11.49 -7.05
N ILE A 167 -1.26 11.48 -7.99
CA ILE A 167 -1.00 12.61 -8.87
C ILE A 167 -2.19 12.90 -9.79
N LEU A 168 -2.78 11.86 -10.38
CA LEU A 168 -3.86 11.99 -11.35
C LEU A 168 -5.20 12.39 -10.69
N TYR A 169 -5.47 11.91 -9.48
CA TYR A 169 -6.77 12.09 -8.81
C TYR A 169 -6.75 13.13 -7.68
N ILE A 170 -5.59 13.48 -7.12
CA ILE A 170 -5.47 14.46 -6.02
C ILE A 170 -4.98 15.79 -6.61
N ASP A 171 -5.91 16.48 -7.26
CA ASP A 171 -5.70 17.75 -7.96
C ASP A 171 -5.46 18.97 -7.03
N THR A 172 -5.19 18.76 -5.73
CA THR A 172 -5.29 19.81 -4.71
C THR A 172 -3.99 20.16 -3.97
N ARG A 173 -2.84 19.60 -4.36
CA ARG A 173 -1.55 19.99 -3.74
C ARG A 173 -0.89 21.15 -4.46
N ASN A 174 -0.32 22.07 -3.67
CA ASN A 174 0.50 23.18 -4.18
C ASN A 174 1.69 22.63 -5.00
N SER A 175 2.25 23.48 -5.86
CA SER A 175 3.35 23.09 -6.77
C SER A 175 4.59 22.53 -6.06
N PHE A 176 4.80 22.91 -4.79
CA PHE A 176 5.93 22.47 -3.98
C PHE A 176 5.82 20.98 -3.61
N ASP A 177 4.68 20.53 -3.11
CA ASP A 177 4.48 19.12 -2.75
C ASP A 177 4.53 18.20 -3.97
N LYS A 178 3.99 18.65 -5.11
CA LYS A 178 4.10 17.95 -6.40
C LYS A 178 5.57 17.77 -6.81
N ARG A 179 6.39 18.83 -6.71
CA ARG A 179 7.84 18.78 -7.04
C ARG A 179 8.65 17.91 -6.06
N ARG A 180 8.41 18.01 -4.75
CA ARG A 180 9.10 17.16 -3.76
C ARG A 180 8.81 15.68 -4.03
N PHE A 181 7.56 15.36 -4.31
CA PHE A 181 7.11 14.01 -4.59
C PHE A 181 7.73 13.45 -5.88
N ALA A 182 7.73 14.22 -6.97
CA ALA A 182 8.41 13.86 -8.20
C ALA A 182 9.91 13.57 -7.98
N LYS A 183 10.60 14.40 -7.20
CA LYS A 183 12.03 14.17 -6.87
C LYS A 183 12.26 12.86 -6.13
N GLN A 184 11.40 12.50 -5.18
CA GLN A 184 11.53 11.22 -4.45
C GLN A 184 11.38 10.03 -5.40
N LEU A 185 10.40 10.07 -6.31
CA LEU A 185 10.15 9.02 -7.29
C LEU A 185 11.34 8.78 -8.24
N MET A 186 12.09 9.83 -8.61
CA MET A 186 13.27 9.70 -9.48
C MET A 186 14.34 8.77 -8.90
N HIS A 187 14.46 8.71 -7.58
CA HIS A 187 15.50 7.95 -6.89
C HIS A 187 15.09 6.53 -6.54
N ILE A 188 13.83 6.16 -6.78
CA ILE A 188 13.38 4.79 -6.51
C ILE A 188 13.90 3.89 -7.63
N LYS A 189 14.66 2.88 -7.24
CA LYS A 189 15.07 1.82 -8.18
C LYS A 189 13.96 0.80 -8.25
N THR A 190 13.31 0.71 -9.41
CA THR A 190 12.56 -0.49 -9.80
C THR A 190 13.50 -1.38 -10.61
N LYS A 191 13.17 -2.66 -10.78
CA LYS A 191 13.87 -3.52 -11.74
C LYS A 191 13.95 -2.78 -13.08
N GLU A 192 15.14 -2.74 -13.69
CA GLU A 192 15.31 -2.06 -14.97
C GLU A 192 14.30 -2.60 -15.98
N PRO A 193 13.62 -1.72 -16.71
CA PRO A 193 12.65 -2.16 -17.68
C PRO A 193 13.36 -2.96 -18.77
N ALA A 194 12.94 -4.21 -18.95
CA ALA A 194 13.20 -4.90 -20.21
C ALA A 194 12.61 -4.03 -21.33
N LEU A 195 13.26 -4.02 -22.49
CA LEU A 195 12.71 -3.38 -23.69
C LEU A 195 11.26 -3.84 -23.87
N ILE A 196 10.34 -2.91 -24.09
CA ILE A 196 8.93 -3.25 -24.35
C ILE A 196 8.93 -4.09 -25.64
N PRO A 197 8.49 -5.37 -25.58
CA PRO A 197 8.49 -6.23 -26.75
C PRO A 197 7.44 -5.76 -27.77
N GLU A 198 7.64 -6.11 -29.04
CA GLU A 198 6.70 -5.75 -30.13
C GLU A 198 5.36 -6.50 -30.04
N SER A 199 5.35 -7.65 -29.35
CA SER A 199 4.18 -8.45 -29.06
C SER A 199 4.30 -9.05 -27.67
N PHE A 200 3.17 -9.25 -26.99
CA PHE A 200 3.12 -9.85 -25.65
C PHE A 200 2.63 -11.28 -25.74
N GLU A 201 3.29 -12.20 -25.03
CA GLU A 201 2.88 -13.60 -24.92
C GLU A 201 1.59 -13.75 -24.12
N ASP A 202 1.42 -12.92 -23.10
CA ASP A 202 0.22 -12.90 -22.25
C ASP A 202 -0.13 -11.50 -21.74
N LEU A 203 -1.28 -11.41 -21.05
CA LEU A 203 -1.75 -10.17 -20.44
C LEU A 203 -0.85 -9.69 -19.29
N GLU A 204 -0.11 -10.60 -18.65
CA GLU A 204 0.78 -10.26 -17.55
C GLU A 204 2.01 -9.49 -18.05
N GLU A 205 2.61 -9.96 -19.14
CA GLU A 205 3.72 -9.30 -19.83
C GLU A 205 3.30 -7.94 -20.40
N ALA A 206 2.13 -7.86 -21.05
CA ALA A 206 1.58 -6.60 -21.55
C ALA A 206 1.38 -5.57 -20.43
N ARG A 207 0.88 -6.02 -19.27
CA ARG A 207 0.64 -5.17 -18.10
C ARG A 207 1.95 -4.72 -17.46
N TYR A 208 2.93 -5.61 -17.35
CA TYR A 208 4.27 -5.26 -16.85
C TYR A 208 4.92 -4.20 -17.74
N ALA A 209 4.83 -4.36 -19.06
CA ALA A 209 5.31 -3.37 -20.02
C ALA A 209 4.58 -2.02 -19.91
N LEU A 210 3.26 -2.03 -19.67
CA LEU A 210 2.47 -0.81 -19.42
C LEU A 210 2.91 -0.12 -18.13
N ASP A 211 3.11 -0.84 -17.03
CA ASP A 211 3.60 -0.27 -15.77
C ASP A 211 4.99 0.35 -15.94
N VAL A 212 5.87 -0.34 -16.66
CA VAL A 212 7.20 0.16 -17.07
C VAL A 212 7.08 1.45 -17.88
N ALA A 213 6.25 1.47 -18.92
CA ALA A 213 6.05 2.63 -19.79
C ALA A 213 5.46 3.80 -19.00
N THR A 214 4.46 3.53 -18.18
CA THR A 214 3.79 4.50 -17.32
C THR A 214 4.80 5.10 -16.33
N ASN A 215 5.59 4.28 -15.65
CA ASN A 215 6.66 4.74 -14.76
C ASN A 215 7.70 5.60 -15.51
N GLY A 216 8.07 5.22 -16.73
CA GLY A 216 8.97 6.00 -17.60
C GLY A 216 8.38 7.35 -17.99
N LEU A 217 7.15 7.37 -18.50
CA LEU A 217 6.40 8.59 -18.81
C LEU A 217 6.30 9.49 -17.57
N PHE A 218 5.88 8.95 -16.42
CA PHE A 218 5.76 9.72 -15.18
C PHE A 218 7.08 10.38 -14.77
N ARG A 219 8.21 9.69 -14.92
CA ARG A 219 9.53 10.28 -14.67
C ARG A 219 9.80 11.41 -15.64
N VAL A 220 9.57 11.23 -16.94
CA VAL A 220 9.89 12.21 -17.99
C VAL A 220 8.98 13.45 -17.90
N PHE A 221 7.66 13.28 -17.85
CA PHE A 221 6.71 14.40 -17.87
C PHE A 221 6.89 15.34 -16.67
N TYR A 222 7.08 14.80 -15.46
CA TYR A 222 7.29 15.64 -14.27
C TYR A 222 8.70 16.26 -14.17
N ILE A 223 9.71 15.70 -14.87
CA ILE A 223 11.02 16.34 -15.02
C ILE A 223 10.92 17.55 -15.96
N CYS A 224 10.12 17.44 -17.02
CA CYS A 224 10.00 18.47 -18.06
C CYS A 224 9.08 19.63 -17.64
N ASP A 225 7.97 19.37 -16.94
CA ASP A 225 7.02 20.41 -16.49
C ASP A 225 7.45 21.13 -15.21
N GLY A 226 8.64 20.79 -14.67
CA GLY A 226 9.23 21.41 -13.50
C GLY A 226 10.09 22.66 -13.78
N LYS A 227 10.28 23.04 -15.05
CA LYS A 227 11.07 24.21 -15.45
C LYS A 227 10.20 25.45 -15.62
#